data_AF-A0A2V9Z097-F1
#
_entry.id   AF-A0A2V9Z097-F1
#
_cell.length_a   1.000
_cell.length_b   1.000
_cell.length_c   1.000
_cell.angle_alpha   90.00
_cell.angle_beta   90.00
_cell.angle_gamma   90.00
#
_symmetry.space_group_name_H-M   'P 1'
#
loop_
_entity.id
_entity.type
_entity.pdbx_description
1 polymer ?
#
loop_
_entity_poly.entity_id
_entity_poly.type
_entity_poly.pdbx_seq_one_letter_code
_entity_poly.pdbx_strand_id
1 'polypeptide(L)'
;MDFRLNPLAKIRILPTPEDGLRAVVDRAPQAEEALDQLTERLRPTWNLLYRLRRRIATAAVLVLTAWLFLHVTFGANGMVVYKQKRAAIKDLQQQVDALQRENERYTDQIKALKSDPQAIEKEAREQLHYARPGEVVYVPPATAAPQKPDTKAASK
;
A
#
# COMPACT_ATOMS: atom_id res chain seq x y z
N MET A 1 72.83 55.56 19.03
CA MET A 1 73.76 54.46 18.71
C MET A 1 73.29 53.20 19.41
N ASP A 2 73.32 52.12 18.63
CA ASP A 2 73.45 50.71 19.01
C ASP A 2 72.22 49.90 19.46
N PHE A 3 71.61 49.32 18.43
CA PHE A 3 70.75 48.14 18.44
C PHE A 3 71.33 47.01 19.30
N ARG A 4 70.51 46.43 20.18
CA ARG A 4 70.76 45.08 20.71
C ARG A 4 69.54 44.20 20.48
N LEU A 5 69.78 43.18 19.67
CA LEU A 5 68.82 42.23 19.11
C LEU A 5 68.32 41.26 20.19
N ASN A 6 67.02 41.00 20.17
CA ASN A 6 66.37 39.94 20.94
C ASN A 6 66.88 38.58 20.39
N PRO A 7 67.44 37.67 21.22
CA PRO A 7 67.91 36.38 20.70
C PRO A 7 66.71 35.52 20.31
N LEU A 8 66.76 35.10 19.04
CA LEU A 8 65.78 34.31 18.32
C LEU A 8 65.39 33.02 19.05
N ALA A 9 64.13 32.65 18.83
CA ALA A 9 63.47 31.44 19.31
C ALA A 9 64.38 30.20 19.24
N LYS A 10 64.42 29.46 20.35
CA LYS A 10 65.11 28.18 20.49
C LYS A 10 64.45 27.17 19.55
N ILE A 11 65.01 26.99 18.36
CA ILE A 11 64.55 25.99 17.40
C ILE A 11 64.72 24.62 18.06
N ARG A 12 63.60 23.94 18.28
CA ARG A 12 63.54 22.59 18.84
C ARG A 12 64.07 21.65 17.76
N ILE A 13 65.35 21.29 17.88
CA ILE A 13 65.99 20.33 16.99
C ILE A 13 65.18 19.04 17.05
N LEU A 14 64.58 18.66 15.92
CA LEU A 14 63.81 17.43 15.80
C LEU A 14 64.75 16.24 16.04
N PRO A 15 64.37 15.28 16.90
CA PRO A 15 65.17 14.08 17.08
C PRO A 15 65.31 13.35 15.75
N THR A 16 66.52 12.95 15.44
CA THR A 16 66.86 12.16 14.25
C THR A 16 66.07 10.84 14.27
N PRO A 17 65.55 10.37 13.13
CA PRO A 17 64.66 9.21 13.08
C PRO A 17 65.30 7.91 13.61
N GLU A 18 66.64 7.82 13.63
CA GLU A 18 67.36 6.67 14.17
C GLU A 18 67.26 6.55 15.70
N ASP A 19 67.20 7.66 16.42
CA ASP A 19 67.07 7.66 17.89
C ASP A 19 65.68 7.16 18.32
N GLY A 20 64.66 7.49 17.53
CA GLY A 20 63.31 6.96 17.70
C GLY A 20 63.25 5.45 17.44
N LEU A 21 63.90 4.98 16.37
CA LEU A 21 63.93 3.56 16.03
C LEU A 21 64.67 2.73 17.08
N ARG A 22 65.80 3.21 17.59
CA ARG A 22 66.54 2.54 18.68
C ARG A 22 65.72 2.49 19.97
N ALA A 23 65.06 3.60 20.33
CA ALA A 23 64.21 3.63 21.51
C ALA A 23 62.98 2.70 21.40
N VAL A 24 62.47 2.46 20.19
CA VAL A 24 61.39 1.49 19.93
C VAL A 24 61.92 0.06 19.95
N VAL A 25 63.12 -0.21 19.41
CA VAL A 25 63.76 -1.53 19.45
C VAL A 25 64.13 -1.94 20.87
N ASP A 26 64.65 -1.03 21.69
CA ASP A 26 64.98 -1.32 23.09
C ASP A 26 63.72 -1.53 23.96
N ARG A 27 62.59 -0.94 23.57
CA ARG A 27 61.28 -1.18 24.19
C ARG A 27 60.50 -2.33 23.56
N ALA A 28 60.93 -2.87 22.43
CA ALA A 28 60.26 -3.98 21.75
C ALA A 28 60.06 -5.20 22.67
N PRO A 29 61.06 -5.67 23.45
CA PRO A 29 60.84 -6.82 24.33
C PRO A 29 59.83 -6.53 25.45
N GLN A 30 59.79 -5.30 25.97
CA GLN A 30 58.80 -4.91 27.00
C GLN A 30 57.39 -4.77 26.41
N ALA A 31 57.29 -4.37 25.14
CA ALA A 31 56.02 -4.30 24.44
C ALA A 31 55.44 -5.71 24.22
N GLU A 32 56.29 -6.69 23.88
CA GLU A 32 55.87 -8.09 23.69
C GLU A 32 55.38 -8.72 24.99
N GLU A 33 56.06 -8.51 26.12
CA GLU A 33 55.58 -9.02 27.42
C GLU A 33 54.29 -8.34 27.90
N ALA A 34 54.13 -7.04 27.63
CA ALA A 34 52.88 -6.35 27.94
C ALA A 34 51.71 -6.86 27.09
N LEU A 35 51.96 -7.21 25.82
CA LEU A 35 50.98 -7.83 24.92
C LEU A 35 50.59 -9.23 25.38
N ASP A 36 51.53 -10.01 25.91
CA ASP A 36 51.27 -11.34 26.45
C ASP A 36 50.45 -11.28 27.75
N GLN A 37 50.75 -10.35 28.65
CA GLN A 37 49.95 -10.13 29.87
C GLN A 37 48.53 -9.63 29.56
N LEU A 38 48.37 -8.80 28.53
CA LEU A 38 47.08 -8.35 28.04
C LEU A 38 46.29 -9.49 27.38
N THR A 39 46.94 -10.31 26.56
CA THR A 39 46.28 -11.43 25.87
C THR A 39 45.87 -12.53 26.84
N GLU A 40 46.65 -12.84 27.87
CA GLU A 40 46.27 -13.77 28.95
C GLU A 40 45.03 -13.29 29.71
N ARG A 41 44.94 -11.99 30.03
CA ARG A 41 43.77 -11.39 30.69
C ARG A 41 42.52 -11.34 29.82
N LEU A 42 42.68 -11.22 28.50
CA LEU A 42 41.58 -11.16 27.52
C LEU A 42 41.19 -12.54 26.96
N ARG A 43 42.01 -13.57 27.22
CA ARG A 43 41.78 -14.96 26.79
C ARG A 43 40.40 -15.53 27.20
N PRO A 44 39.91 -15.36 28.46
CA PRO A 44 38.63 -15.95 28.88
C PRO A 44 37.41 -15.12 28.43
N THR A 45 37.55 -13.82 28.24
CA THR A 45 36.44 -12.97 27.77
C THR A 45 36.11 -13.22 26.29
N TRP A 46 37.13 -13.56 25.49
CA TRP A 46 36.96 -13.84 24.06
C TRP A 46 36.06 -15.06 23.79
N ASN A 47 36.16 -16.12 24.60
CA ASN A 47 35.36 -17.33 24.42
C ASN A 47 33.86 -17.12 24.76
N LEU A 48 33.57 -16.29 25.75
CA LEU A 48 32.20 -15.88 26.09
C LEU A 48 31.61 -14.97 25.00
N LEU A 49 32.39 -14.02 24.52
CA LEU A 49 32.05 -13.17 23.37
C LEU A 49 31.76 -14.01 22.12
N TYR A 50 32.58 -15.02 21.81
CA TYR A 50 32.37 -15.93 20.68
C TYR A 50 31.07 -16.74 20.78
N ARG A 51 30.73 -17.25 21.98
CA ARG A 51 29.46 -17.96 22.20
C ARG A 51 28.25 -17.02 22.12
N LEU A 52 28.36 -15.80 22.66
CA LEU A 52 27.32 -14.77 22.54
C LEU A 52 27.15 -14.30 21.11
N ARG A 53 28.24 -14.14 20.35
CA ARG A 53 28.21 -13.79 18.92
C ARG A 53 27.35 -14.77 18.13
N ARG A 54 27.47 -16.07 18.42
CA ARG A 54 26.71 -17.09 17.70
C ARG A 54 25.22 -16.98 18.01
N ARG A 55 24.85 -16.74 19.28
CA ARG A 55 23.46 -16.51 19.70
C ARG A 55 22.88 -15.23 19.11
N ILE A 56 23.64 -14.13 19.15
CA ILE A 56 23.24 -12.84 18.58
C ILE A 56 23.10 -12.95 17.06
N ALA A 57 24.03 -13.62 16.38
CA ALA A 57 23.94 -13.86 14.94
C ALA A 57 22.69 -14.69 14.59
N THR A 58 22.40 -15.76 15.32
CA THR A 58 21.18 -16.54 15.09
C THR A 58 19.91 -15.74 15.38
N ALA A 59 19.89 -14.93 16.45
CA ALA A 59 18.75 -14.08 16.77
C ALA A 59 18.56 -12.99 15.70
N ALA A 60 19.62 -12.35 15.24
CA ALA A 60 19.59 -11.36 14.17
C ALA A 60 19.05 -11.96 12.86
N VAL A 61 19.49 -13.17 12.51
CA VAL A 61 18.96 -13.89 11.33
C VAL A 61 17.47 -14.16 11.50
N LEU A 62 17.03 -14.69 12.66
CA LEU A 62 15.61 -14.94 12.92
C LEU A 62 14.76 -13.67 12.83
N VAL A 63 15.25 -12.56 13.41
CA VAL A 63 14.57 -11.26 13.34
C VAL A 63 14.50 -10.76 11.90
N LEU A 64 15.60 -10.85 11.15
CA LEU A 64 15.62 -10.50 9.73
C LEU A 64 14.65 -11.35 8.91
N THR A 65 14.61 -12.66 9.13
CA THR A 65 13.69 -13.57 8.44
C THR A 65 12.24 -13.24 8.78
N ALA A 66 11.91 -13.02 10.05
CA ALA A 66 10.57 -12.63 10.48
C ALA A 66 10.18 -11.27 9.87
N TRP A 67 11.08 -10.28 9.90
CA TRP A 67 10.87 -8.98 9.28
C TRP A 67 10.58 -9.10 7.78
N LEU A 68 11.40 -9.86 7.05
CA LEU A 68 11.21 -10.08 5.61
C LEU A 68 9.88 -10.80 5.35
N PHE A 69 9.55 -11.82 6.15
CA PHE A 69 8.29 -12.55 6.03
C PHE A 69 7.08 -11.63 6.24
N LEU A 70 7.09 -10.80 7.29
CA LEU A 70 6.06 -9.79 7.50
C LEU A 70 6.01 -8.80 6.33
N HIS A 71 7.15 -8.26 5.91
CA HIS A 71 7.19 -7.28 4.82
C HIS A 71 6.69 -7.86 3.49
N VAL A 72 6.97 -9.13 3.18
CA VAL A 72 6.49 -9.79 1.96
C VAL A 72 4.99 -10.08 2.04
N THR A 73 4.50 -10.50 3.20
CA THR A 73 3.08 -10.84 3.40
C THR A 73 2.17 -9.60 3.53
N PHE A 74 2.68 -8.52 4.13
CA PHE A 74 1.99 -7.24 4.31
C PHE A 74 2.37 -6.17 3.27
N GLY A 75 3.33 -6.44 2.39
CA GLY A 75 3.76 -5.49 1.36
C GLY A 75 2.73 -5.26 0.27
N ALA A 76 3.01 -4.31 -0.64
CA ALA A 76 2.11 -3.85 -1.71
C ALA A 76 1.51 -4.95 -2.62
N ASN A 77 2.11 -6.16 -2.61
CA ASN A 77 1.64 -7.34 -3.37
C ASN A 77 1.29 -8.54 -2.46
N GLY A 78 1.07 -8.30 -1.17
CA GLY A 78 0.77 -9.34 -0.20
C GLY A 78 -0.62 -9.97 -0.36
N MET A 79 -0.88 -11.03 0.42
CA MET A 79 -2.13 -11.79 0.44
C MET A 79 -3.39 -10.91 0.59
N VAL A 80 -3.27 -9.77 1.27
CA VAL A 80 -4.37 -8.82 1.49
C VAL A 80 -4.84 -8.19 0.19
N VAL A 81 -3.91 -7.70 -0.64
CA VAL A 81 -4.23 -7.08 -1.95
C VAL A 81 -4.76 -8.13 -2.92
N TYR A 82 -4.21 -9.36 -2.87
CA TYR A 82 -4.72 -10.46 -3.67
C TYR A 82 -6.20 -10.75 -3.39
N LYS A 83 -6.60 -10.79 -2.11
CA LYS A 83 -8.01 -11.00 -1.74
C LYS A 83 -8.92 -9.88 -2.24
N GLN A 84 -8.48 -8.63 -2.11
CA GLN A 84 -9.26 -7.47 -2.60
C GLN A 84 -9.43 -7.51 -4.13
N LYS A 85 -8.34 -7.75 -4.87
CA LYS A 85 -8.39 -7.89 -6.33
C LYS A 85 -9.24 -9.08 -6.78
N ARG A 86 -9.17 -10.20 -6.06
CA ARG A 86 -10.01 -11.39 -6.35
C ARG A 86 -11.50 -11.07 -6.19
N ALA A 87 -11.87 -10.33 -5.15
CA ALA A 87 -13.25 -9.89 -4.93
C ALA A 87 -13.70 -8.92 -6.04
N ALA A 88 -12.87 -7.94 -6.39
CA ALA A 88 -13.17 -7.00 -7.47
C ALA A 88 -13.34 -7.70 -8.83
N ILE A 89 -12.49 -8.68 -9.17
CA ILE A 89 -12.63 -9.47 -10.40
C ILE A 89 -13.97 -10.22 -10.40
N LYS A 90 -14.35 -10.83 -9.28
CA LYS A 90 -15.60 -11.58 -9.18
C LYS A 90 -16.82 -10.67 -9.37
N ASP A 91 -16.82 -9.51 -8.72
CA ASP A 91 -17.89 -8.52 -8.84
C ASP A 91 -18.00 -7.99 -10.27
N LEU A 92 -16.88 -7.60 -10.87
CA LEU A 92 -16.85 -7.11 -12.24
C LEU A 92 -17.33 -8.16 -13.25
N GLN A 93 -16.96 -9.44 -13.04
CA GLN A 93 -17.45 -10.53 -13.87
C GLN A 93 -18.98 -10.68 -13.76
N GLN A 94 -19.54 -10.58 -12.56
CA GLN A 94 -21.00 -10.63 -12.38
C GLN A 94 -21.71 -9.47 -13.07
N GLN A 95 -21.12 -8.27 -13.04
CA GLN A 95 -21.66 -7.10 -13.76
C GLN A 95 -21.63 -7.31 -15.27
N VAL A 96 -20.53 -7.85 -15.82
CA VAL A 96 -20.42 -8.19 -17.25
C VAL A 96 -21.50 -9.21 -17.63
N ASP A 97 -21.64 -10.30 -16.87
CA ASP A 97 -22.63 -11.34 -17.15
C ASP A 97 -24.08 -10.79 -17.07
N ALA A 98 -24.35 -9.86 -16.14
CA ALA A 98 -25.64 -9.21 -16.04
C ALA A 98 -25.93 -8.31 -17.26
N LEU A 99 -24.98 -7.48 -17.65
CA LEU A 99 -25.10 -6.60 -18.83
C LEU A 99 -25.23 -7.40 -20.12
N GLN A 100 -24.50 -8.52 -20.25
CA GLN A 100 -24.59 -9.40 -21.41
C GLN A 100 -26.03 -9.94 -21.58
N ARG A 101 -26.63 -10.45 -20.49
CA ARG A 101 -28.03 -10.93 -20.50
C ARG A 101 -29.02 -9.82 -20.81
N GLU A 102 -28.79 -8.62 -20.30
CA GLU A 102 -29.67 -7.48 -20.59
C GLU A 102 -29.58 -7.08 -22.07
N ASN A 103 -28.38 -7.09 -22.63
CA ASN A 103 -28.13 -6.80 -24.03
C ASN A 103 -28.75 -7.86 -24.96
N GLU A 104 -28.64 -9.14 -24.60
CA GLU A 104 -29.34 -10.24 -25.28
C GLU A 104 -30.85 -10.02 -25.28
N ARG A 105 -31.43 -9.69 -24.12
CA ARG A 105 -32.87 -9.38 -24.00
C ARG A 105 -33.30 -8.21 -24.88
N TYR A 106 -32.56 -7.11 -24.90
CA TYR A 106 -32.87 -5.98 -25.77
C TYR A 106 -32.70 -6.32 -27.25
N THR A 107 -31.69 -7.12 -27.59
CA THR A 107 -31.47 -7.58 -28.96
C THR A 107 -32.66 -8.41 -29.45
N ASP A 108 -33.17 -9.30 -28.61
CA ASP A 108 -34.35 -10.11 -28.92
C ASP A 108 -35.61 -9.25 -29.06
N GLN A 109 -35.79 -8.24 -28.19
CA GLN A 109 -36.89 -7.27 -28.31
C GLN A 109 -36.82 -6.49 -29.61
N ILE A 110 -35.65 -5.94 -29.95
CA ILE A 110 -35.44 -5.21 -31.21
C ILE A 110 -35.73 -6.12 -32.40
N LYS A 111 -35.29 -7.38 -32.35
CA LYS A 111 -35.56 -8.35 -33.42
C LYS A 111 -37.06 -8.59 -33.56
N ALA A 112 -37.77 -8.85 -32.46
CA ALA A 112 -39.21 -9.02 -32.46
C ALA A 112 -39.93 -7.79 -33.04
N LEU A 113 -39.58 -6.58 -32.59
CA LEU A 113 -40.15 -5.33 -33.11
C LEU A 113 -39.81 -5.07 -34.59
N LYS A 114 -38.72 -5.63 -35.13
CA LYS A 114 -38.36 -5.45 -36.55
C LYS A 114 -39.00 -6.48 -37.47
N SER A 115 -39.20 -7.71 -36.99
CA SER A 115 -39.64 -8.82 -37.83
C SER A 115 -41.11 -9.21 -37.65
N ASP A 116 -41.72 -8.89 -36.50
CA ASP A 116 -43.09 -9.30 -36.18
C ASP A 116 -44.06 -8.10 -36.19
N PRO A 117 -44.98 -8.02 -37.16
CA PRO A 117 -46.03 -7.00 -37.21
C PRO A 117 -46.91 -6.96 -35.96
N GLN A 118 -47.13 -8.09 -35.28
CA GLN A 118 -47.94 -8.14 -34.06
C GLN A 118 -47.23 -7.49 -32.86
N ALA A 119 -45.92 -7.65 -32.76
CA ALA A 119 -45.11 -6.98 -31.73
C ALA A 119 -45.14 -5.46 -31.90
N ILE A 120 -45.06 -4.97 -33.15
CA ILE A 120 -45.18 -3.55 -33.49
C ILE A 120 -46.58 -3.03 -33.13
N GLU A 121 -47.63 -3.77 -33.50
CA GLU A 121 -49.00 -3.38 -33.21
C GLU A 121 -49.27 -3.30 -31.70
N LYS A 122 -48.74 -4.26 -30.93
CA LYS A 122 -48.87 -4.27 -29.47
C LYS A 122 -48.20 -3.04 -28.85
N GLU A 123 -46.96 -2.74 -29.21
CA GLU A 123 -46.25 -1.54 -28.72
C GLU A 123 -46.95 -0.24 -29.16
N ALA A 124 -47.46 -0.18 -30.39
CA ALA A 124 -48.22 0.99 -30.86
C ALA A 124 -49.53 1.19 -30.07
N ARG A 125 -50.22 0.10 -29.69
CA ARG A 125 -51.42 0.16 -28.85
C ARG A 125 -51.11 0.60 -27.42
N GLU A 126 -50.01 0.10 -26.85
CA GLU A 126 -49.61 0.41 -25.48
C GLU A 126 -49.07 1.85 -25.36
N GLN A 127 -48.18 2.28 -26.25
CA GLN A 127 -47.53 3.60 -26.16
C GLN A 127 -48.33 4.74 -26.78
N LEU A 128 -49.06 4.49 -27.87
CA LEU A 128 -49.76 5.54 -28.62
C LEU A 128 -51.28 5.51 -28.42
N HIS A 129 -51.79 4.57 -27.61
CA HIS A 129 -53.22 4.39 -27.34
C HIS A 129 -54.08 4.28 -28.62
N TYR A 130 -53.49 3.77 -29.71
CA TYR A 130 -54.21 3.57 -30.97
C TYR A 130 -55.15 2.36 -30.88
N ALA A 131 -56.32 2.47 -31.50
CA ALA A 131 -57.31 1.41 -31.63
C ALA A 131 -57.52 1.07 -33.11
N ARG A 132 -57.80 -0.20 -33.43
CA ARG A 132 -58.13 -0.60 -34.80
C ARG A 132 -59.51 -0.06 -35.21
N PRO A 133 -59.76 0.15 -36.52
CA PRO A 133 -61.11 0.44 -37.01
C PRO A 133 -62.09 -0.66 -36.55
N GLY A 134 -63.07 -0.29 -35.71
CA GLY A 134 -64.06 -1.21 -35.14
C GLY A 134 -63.87 -1.57 -33.66
N GLU A 135 -62.80 -1.14 -32.99
CA GLU A 135 -62.61 -1.32 -31.55
C GLU A 135 -63.26 -0.18 -30.74
N VAL A 136 -63.90 -0.52 -29.61
CA VAL A 136 -64.59 0.44 -28.72
C VAL A 136 -63.75 0.66 -27.45
N VAL A 137 -63.28 1.88 -27.22
CA VAL A 137 -62.51 2.25 -26.02
C VAL A 137 -63.47 2.56 -24.87
N TYR A 138 -63.44 1.75 -23.81
CA TYR A 138 -64.25 1.98 -22.61
C TYR A 138 -63.50 2.91 -21.64
N VAL A 139 -63.96 4.15 -21.50
CA VAL A 139 -63.42 5.10 -20.52
C VAL A 139 -64.31 5.05 -19.27
N PRO A 140 -63.77 4.78 -18.08
CA PRO A 140 -64.56 4.81 -16.85
C PRO A 140 -65.12 6.23 -16.63
N PRO A 141 -66.36 6.37 -16.14
CA PRO A 141 -66.97 7.67 -15.92
C PRO A 141 -66.14 8.49 -14.94
N ALA A 142 -65.96 9.78 -15.24
CA ALA A 142 -65.24 10.72 -14.38
C ALA A 142 -65.82 10.66 -12.98
N THR A 143 -65.03 10.20 -12.01
CA THR A 143 -65.39 10.26 -10.60
C THR A 143 -65.61 11.74 -10.28
N ALA A 144 -66.81 12.08 -9.81
CA ALA A 144 -67.19 13.45 -9.52
C ALA A 144 -66.06 14.15 -8.73
N ALA A 145 -65.65 15.32 -9.22
CA ALA A 145 -64.59 16.11 -8.60
C ALA A 145 -64.84 16.21 -7.08
N PRO A 146 -63.79 16.08 -6.24
CA PRO A 146 -63.96 16.20 -4.79
C PRO A 146 -64.58 17.57 -4.51
N GLN A 147 -65.79 17.56 -3.97
CA GLN A 147 -66.49 18.77 -3.57
C GLN A 147 -65.60 19.49 -2.55
N LYS A 148 -65.20 20.72 -2.88
CA LYS A 148 -64.51 21.60 -1.93
C LYS A 148 -65.39 21.72 -0.68
N PRO A 149 -64.87 21.46 0.53
CA PRO A 149 -65.65 21.62 1.74
C PRO A 149 -66.06 23.08 1.90
N ASP A 150 -67.37 23.34 1.96
CA ASP A 150 -67.94 24.62 2.33
C ASP A 150 -67.53 24.94 3.77
N THR A 151 -66.42 25.65 3.93
CA THR A 151 -66.01 26.20 5.22
C THR A 151 -66.87 27.42 5.53
N LYS A 152 -68.08 27.19 6.05
CA LYS A 152 -68.82 28.22 6.80
C LYS A 152 -68.28 28.27 8.23
N ALA A 153 -67.11 28.88 8.41
CA ALA A 153 -66.57 29.16 9.74
C ALA A 153 -65.82 30.49 9.72
N ALA A 154 -66.54 31.58 10.00
CA ALA A 154 -66.10 32.77 10.74
C ALA A 154 -67.08 33.93 10.48
N SER A 155 -68.21 33.92 11.21
CA SER A 155 -68.89 35.16 11.57
C SER A 155 -69.36 35.02 13.01
N LYS A 156 -68.48 35.37 13.95
CA LYS A 156 -68.82 35.98 15.22
C LYS A 156 -67.57 36.56 15.87
#